data_AF-A0A841C9F0-F1
#
_entry.id   AF-A0A841C9F0-F1
#
_cell.length_a   1.000
_cell.length_b   1.000
_cell.length_c   1.000
_cell.angle_alpha   90.00
_cell.angle_beta   90.00
_cell.angle_gamma   90.00
#
_symmetry.space_group_name_H-M   'P 1'
#
loop_
_entity.id
_entity.type
_entity.pdbx_description
1 polymer ?
#
loop_
_entity_poly.entity_id
_entity_poly.type
_entity_poly.pdbx_seq_one_letter_code
_entity_poly.pdbx_strand_id
1 'polypeptide(L)'
;MEIENYIPDFYLEAIYQLDTKTLEKLGITLVLADLDNTLTAWNNPDGTVEMRTWLEEMKRDGIEVCVVSNNHQKRVARAVAPFNIDFVYDSMKPFAKGIKEAMRRFNGTTDNTILVGDQRMTDIRAAHRAGIRSVLVKPLIESDHWQTQFNRWRERRRTKRIEAKYGETLYKTKINN
;
A
#
# COMPACT_ATOMS: atom_id res chain seq x y z
N MET A 1 3.92 -9.99 -20.47
CA MET A 1 4.04 -9.12 -19.27
C MET A 1 4.35 -10.03 -18.11
N GLU A 2 5.58 -9.92 -17.66
CA GLU A 2 6.26 -10.79 -16.70
C GLU A 2 5.50 -10.89 -15.38
N ILE A 3 5.51 -12.08 -14.78
CA ILE A 3 4.78 -12.42 -13.55
C ILE A 3 5.42 -11.74 -12.33
N GLU A 4 6.69 -11.43 -12.44
CA GLU A 4 7.58 -10.76 -11.50
C GLU A 4 7.08 -9.34 -11.18
N ASN A 5 6.42 -8.67 -12.14
CA ASN A 5 5.77 -7.36 -11.93
C ASN A 5 4.61 -7.38 -10.92
N TYR A 6 4.22 -8.56 -10.44
CA TYR A 6 3.15 -8.76 -9.47
C TYR A 6 3.68 -9.25 -8.13
N ILE A 7 5.00 -9.44 -7.99
CA ILE A 7 5.66 -9.90 -6.78
C ILE A 7 6.11 -8.66 -5.99
N PRO A 8 5.60 -8.42 -4.77
CA PRO A 8 6.07 -7.34 -3.92
C PRO A 8 7.46 -7.65 -3.36
N ASP A 9 8.11 -6.61 -2.86
CA ASP A 9 9.38 -6.74 -2.14
C ASP A 9 9.15 -7.34 -0.74
N PHE A 10 8.03 -6.99 -0.10
CA PHE A 10 7.69 -7.48 1.24
C PHE A 10 6.23 -7.92 1.34
N TYR A 11 5.98 -8.86 2.25
CA TYR A 11 4.65 -9.33 2.62
C TYR A 11 4.43 -9.11 4.11
N LEU A 12 3.41 -8.32 4.46
CA LEU A 12 3.03 -8.05 5.86
C LEU A 12 1.57 -8.42 6.11
N GLU A 13 1.21 -8.84 7.32
CA GLU A 13 -0.21 -9.12 7.58
C GLU A 13 -1.05 -7.85 7.58
N ALA A 14 -0.49 -6.74 8.10
CA ALA A 14 -1.16 -5.45 8.14
C ALA A 14 -0.15 -4.31 7.99
N ILE A 15 -0.64 -3.14 7.57
CA ILE A 15 0.20 -1.94 7.38
C ILE A 15 0.88 -1.47 8.67
N TYR A 16 0.20 -1.56 9.82
CA TYR A 16 0.75 -1.13 11.11
C TYR A 16 1.90 -2.00 11.62
N GLN A 17 2.22 -3.10 10.94
CA GLN A 17 3.40 -3.93 11.20
C GLN A 17 4.67 -3.41 10.49
N LEU A 18 4.52 -2.39 9.63
CA LEU A 18 5.64 -1.70 9.01
C LEU A 18 6.23 -0.71 10.02
N ASP A 19 7.27 -1.12 10.74
CA ASP A 19 7.87 -0.30 11.80
C ASP A 19 8.90 0.70 11.27
N THR A 20 9.01 1.84 11.96
CA THR A 20 9.88 2.96 11.58
C THR A 20 11.36 2.58 11.52
N LYS A 21 11.83 1.70 12.41
CA LYS A 21 13.24 1.24 12.43
C LYS A 21 13.59 0.44 11.19
N THR A 22 12.66 -0.38 10.70
CA THR A 22 12.85 -1.09 9.44
C THR A 22 12.88 -0.12 8.26
N LEU A 23 11.97 0.86 8.22
CA LEU A 23 11.95 1.88 7.18
C LEU A 23 13.24 2.70 7.14
N GLU A 24 13.75 3.10 8.31
CA GLU A 24 15.03 3.81 8.44
C GLU A 24 16.21 3.00 7.89
N LYS A 25 16.31 1.71 8.26
CA LYS A 25 17.36 0.81 7.71
C LYS A 25 17.26 0.64 6.20
N LEU A 26 16.04 0.70 5.67
CA LEU A 26 15.77 0.64 4.24
C LEU A 26 16.01 1.99 3.54
N GLY A 27 16.27 3.07 4.28
CA GLY A 27 16.42 4.42 3.73
C GLY A 27 15.10 5.04 3.26
N ILE A 28 13.96 4.56 3.77
CA ILE A 28 12.62 5.03 3.41
C ILE A 28 12.21 6.20 4.29
N THR A 29 11.79 7.29 3.64
CA THR A 29 11.27 8.50 4.29
C THR A 29 9.85 8.83 3.83
N LEU A 30 9.33 8.16 2.79
CA LEU A 30 7.98 8.35 2.27
C LEU A 30 7.26 7.00 2.14
N VAL A 31 6.16 6.85 2.90
CA VAL A 31 5.23 5.73 2.80
C VAL A 31 3.99 6.18 2.05
N LEU A 32 3.76 5.56 0.90
CA LEU A 32 2.50 5.67 0.17
C LEU A 32 1.60 4.52 0.60
N ALA A 33 0.37 4.81 1.00
CA ALA A 33 -0.59 3.80 1.42
C ALA A 33 -1.82 3.79 0.50
N ASP A 34 -2.26 2.62 0.06
CA ASP A 34 -3.62 2.50 -0.46
C ASP A 34 -4.66 2.76 0.65
N LEU A 35 -5.85 3.19 0.25
CA LEU A 35 -6.93 3.48 1.18
C LEU A 35 -7.76 2.22 1.50
N ASP A 36 -8.25 1.54 0.46
CA ASP A 36 -9.34 0.58 0.59
C ASP A 36 -8.81 -0.80 0.94
N ASN A 37 -9.33 -1.40 2.01
CA ASN A 37 -8.83 -2.68 2.53
C ASN A 37 -7.33 -2.69 2.88
N THR A 38 -6.70 -1.51 2.96
CA THR A 38 -5.30 -1.31 3.38
C THR A 38 -5.23 -0.41 4.63
N LEU A 39 -5.70 0.85 4.54
CA LEU A 39 -5.64 1.83 5.63
C LEU A 39 -6.96 1.89 6.44
N THR A 40 -8.11 1.74 5.79
CA THR A 40 -9.41 1.78 6.45
C THR A 40 -10.21 0.50 6.22
N ALA A 41 -10.73 -0.08 7.29
CA ALA A 41 -11.86 -0.99 7.22
C ALA A 41 -13.12 -0.16 7.00
N TRP A 42 -13.96 -0.52 6.02
CA TRP A 42 -15.14 0.26 5.60
C TRP A 42 -16.13 0.59 6.74
N ASN A 43 -16.03 -0.09 7.88
CA ASN A 43 -16.90 0.01 9.05
C ASN A 43 -16.31 0.75 10.27
N ASN A 44 -15.07 1.27 10.20
CA ASN A 44 -14.46 2.00 11.32
C ASN A 44 -13.94 3.37 10.84
N PRO A 45 -14.80 4.39 10.78
CA PRO A 45 -14.42 5.72 10.29
C PRO A 45 -13.37 6.40 11.16
N ASP A 46 -13.29 6.05 12.45
CA ASP A 46 -12.26 6.58 13.34
C ASP A 46 -10.92 5.83 13.18
N GLY A 47 -10.88 4.73 12.44
CA GLY A 47 -9.71 3.86 12.39
C GLY A 47 -9.42 3.14 13.70
N THR A 48 -8.49 2.19 13.66
CA THR A 48 -8.11 1.42 14.83
C THR A 48 -7.11 2.19 15.70
N VAL A 49 -6.95 1.79 16.96
CA VAL A 49 -5.93 2.39 17.85
C VAL A 49 -4.53 2.18 17.26
N GLU A 50 -4.29 0.98 16.72
CA GLU A 50 -3.03 0.59 16.09
C GLU A 50 -2.68 1.49 14.89
N MET A 51 -3.66 1.86 14.06
CA MET A 51 -3.43 2.77 12.94
C MET A 51 -3.03 4.17 13.43
N ARG A 52 -3.72 4.72 14.43
CA ARG A 52 -3.35 6.02 15.02
C ARG A 52 -1.94 6.00 15.60
N THR A 53 -1.63 4.99 16.41
CA THR A 53 -0.30 4.83 16.98
C THR A 53 0.76 4.70 15.89
N TRP A 54 0.50 3.91 14.85
CA TRP A 54 1.42 3.76 13.73
C TRP A 54 1.69 5.10 13.01
N LEU A 55 0.66 5.91 12.76
CA LEU A 55 0.83 7.23 12.14
C LEU A 55 1.59 8.21 13.03
N GLU A 56 1.32 8.19 14.34
CA GLU A 56 2.04 8.99 15.33
C GLU A 56 3.53 8.62 15.38
N GLU A 57 3.85 7.33 15.33
CA GLU A 57 5.22 6.83 15.27
C GLU A 57 5.93 7.27 13.98
N MET A 58 5.28 7.11 12.82
CA MET A 58 5.82 7.57 11.53
C MET A 58 6.15 9.06 11.58
N LYS A 59 5.19 9.88 12.03
CA LYS A 59 5.37 11.33 12.15
C LYS A 59 6.48 11.70 13.12
N ARG A 60 6.53 11.05 14.29
CA ARG A 60 7.58 11.29 15.30
C ARG A 60 8.97 10.99 14.77
N ASP A 61 9.09 9.94 13.96
CA ASP A 61 10.37 9.46 13.45
C ASP A 61 10.71 10.06 12.06
N GLY A 62 9.97 11.09 11.62
CA GLY A 62 10.26 11.85 10.40
C GLY A 62 9.90 11.14 9.10
N ILE A 63 9.00 10.15 9.15
CA ILE A 63 8.52 9.42 7.99
C ILE A 63 7.18 10.00 7.56
N GLU A 64 7.14 10.50 6.32
CA GLU A 64 5.93 11.04 5.72
C GLU A 64 5.01 9.91 5.26
N VAL A 65 3.71 10.04 5.55
CA VAL A 65 2.68 9.10 5.10
C VAL A 65 1.71 9.83 4.18
N CYS A 66 1.48 9.31 2.99
CA CYS A 66 0.51 9.85 2.04
C CYS A 66 -0.40 8.74 1.49
N VAL A 67 -1.71 8.99 1.49
CA VAL A 67 -2.67 8.06 0.88
C VAL A 67 -2.70 8.24 -0.63
N VAL A 68 -2.59 7.15 -1.39
CA VAL A 68 -2.69 7.14 -2.86
C VAL A 68 -3.81 6.19 -3.27
N SER A 69 -4.95 6.74 -3.68
CA SER A 69 -6.17 5.97 -3.97
C SER A 69 -6.67 6.17 -5.39
N ASN A 70 -7.28 5.13 -5.98
CA ASN A 70 -8.03 5.24 -7.24
C ASN A 70 -9.43 5.85 -7.06
N ASN A 71 -9.82 6.16 -5.83
CA ASN A 71 -11.13 6.72 -5.55
C ASN A 71 -11.16 8.23 -5.74
N HIS A 72 -12.37 8.79 -5.84
CA HIS A 72 -12.60 10.21 -6.02
C HIS A 72 -12.34 11.00 -4.74
N GLN A 73 -11.93 12.27 -4.93
CA GLN A 73 -11.52 13.18 -3.86
C GLN A 73 -12.45 13.17 -2.64
N LYS A 74 -13.77 13.28 -2.85
CA LYS A 74 -14.76 13.35 -1.75
C LYS A 74 -14.69 12.14 -0.83
N ARG A 75 -14.46 10.94 -1.38
CA ARG A 75 -14.36 9.71 -0.59
C ARG A 75 -13.02 9.63 0.14
N VAL A 76 -11.93 9.92 -0.56
CA VAL A 76 -10.59 9.88 0.03
C VAL A 76 -10.48 10.89 1.17
N ALA A 77 -10.87 12.15 0.92
CA ALA A 77 -10.86 13.23 1.91
C ALA A 77 -11.65 12.87 3.17
N ARG A 78 -12.85 12.30 3.02
CA ARG A 78 -13.66 11.87 4.16
C ARG A 78 -12.96 10.78 4.99
N ALA A 79 -12.32 9.82 4.32
CA ALA A 79 -11.71 8.68 4.99
C ALA A 79 -10.42 9.06 5.72
N VAL A 80 -9.65 10.03 5.21
CA VAL A 80 -8.37 10.45 5.82
C VAL A 80 -8.51 11.61 6.81
N ALA A 81 -9.65 12.32 6.80
CA ALA A 81 -9.89 13.47 7.68
C ALA A 81 -9.64 13.20 9.17
N PRO A 82 -10.05 12.05 9.76
CA PRO A 82 -9.80 11.76 11.18
C PRO A 82 -8.32 11.61 11.54
N PHE A 83 -7.47 11.32 10.56
CA PHE A 83 -6.05 11.06 10.75
C PHE A 83 -5.15 12.24 10.36
N ASN A 84 -5.73 13.27 9.72
CA ASN A 84 -5.00 14.42 9.19
C ASN A 84 -3.79 14.01 8.30
N ILE A 85 -4.02 13.04 7.39
CA ILE A 85 -3.04 12.54 6.43
C ILE A 85 -3.32 13.16 5.06
N ASP A 86 -2.26 13.55 4.36
CA ASP A 86 -2.34 14.01 2.97
C ASP A 86 -2.67 12.88 1.99
N PHE A 87 -3.23 13.25 0.83
CA PHE A 87 -3.65 12.26 -0.14
C PHE A 87 -3.56 12.69 -1.60
N VAL A 88 -3.46 11.68 -2.47
CA VAL A 88 -3.67 11.74 -3.91
C VAL A 88 -4.87 10.85 -4.26
N TYR A 89 -5.88 11.46 -4.84
CA TYR A 89 -7.08 10.79 -5.36
C TYR A 89 -6.96 10.56 -6.87
N ASP A 90 -7.85 9.75 -7.46
CA ASP A 90 -7.83 9.40 -8.89
C ASP A 90 -6.41 9.02 -9.38
N SER A 91 -5.68 8.24 -8.56
CA SER A 91 -4.25 7.95 -8.75
C SER A 91 -3.92 7.18 -10.03
N MET A 92 -4.92 6.57 -10.66
CA MET A 92 -4.80 5.75 -11.87
C MET A 92 -3.92 4.50 -11.71
N LYS A 93 -3.82 3.91 -10.52
CA LYS A 93 -3.23 2.56 -10.36
C LYS A 93 -3.98 1.58 -11.29
N PRO A 94 -3.28 0.72 -12.06
CA PRO A 94 -1.90 0.28 -11.89
C PRO A 94 -0.84 1.13 -12.62
N PHE A 95 -1.16 2.31 -13.10
CA PHE A 95 -0.17 3.26 -13.63
C PHE A 95 0.53 4.01 -12.49
N ALA A 96 1.70 4.56 -12.77
CA ALA A 96 2.52 5.26 -11.77
C ALA A 96 2.08 6.72 -11.53
N LYS A 97 0.99 7.19 -12.14
CA LYS A 97 0.65 8.63 -12.17
C LYS A 97 0.49 9.23 -10.78
N GLY A 98 -0.40 8.67 -9.95
CA GLY A 98 -0.64 9.18 -8.60
C GLY A 98 0.54 8.97 -7.66
N ILE A 99 1.31 7.89 -7.85
CA ILE A 99 2.55 7.63 -7.11
C ILE A 99 3.58 8.73 -7.39
N LYS A 100 3.85 9.02 -8.67
CA LYS A 100 4.80 10.07 -9.07
C LYS A 100 4.35 11.45 -8.62
N GLU A 101 3.04 11.71 -8.61
CA GLU A 101 2.50 12.96 -8.08
C GLU A 101 2.72 13.08 -6.57
N ALA A 102 2.49 12.01 -5.80
CA ALA A 102 2.80 11.98 -4.37
C ALA A 102 4.31 12.20 -4.13
N MET A 103 5.17 11.44 -4.82
CA MET A 103 6.63 11.61 -4.72
C MET A 103 7.06 13.05 -4.99
N ARG A 104 6.49 13.71 -6.01
CA ARG A 104 6.81 15.12 -6.31
C ARG A 104 6.40 16.08 -5.19
N ARG A 105 5.26 15.84 -4.52
CA ARG A 105 4.78 16.69 -3.41
C ARG A 105 5.65 16.55 -2.16
N PHE A 106 6.13 15.34 -1.90
CA PHE A 106 6.88 14.98 -0.69
C PHE A 106 8.38 14.89 -0.92
N ASN A 107 8.90 15.33 -2.07
CA ASN A 107 10.30 15.20 -2.46
C ASN A 107 10.83 13.75 -2.37
N GLY A 108 9.97 12.77 -2.66
CA GLY A 108 10.30 11.35 -2.72
C GLY A 108 11.10 10.99 -3.98
N THR A 109 12.04 10.08 -3.81
CA THR A 109 12.83 9.41 -4.85
C THR A 109 12.44 7.93 -4.94
N THR A 110 12.90 7.23 -5.98
CA THR A 110 12.67 5.79 -6.12
C THR A 110 13.20 5.00 -4.92
N ASP A 111 14.27 5.49 -4.30
CA ASP A 111 15.02 4.76 -3.28
C ASP A 111 14.47 4.98 -1.87
N ASN A 112 13.85 6.14 -1.62
CA ASN A 112 13.31 6.51 -0.31
C ASN A 112 11.78 6.38 -0.20
N THR A 113 11.12 5.86 -1.24
CA THR A 113 9.66 5.73 -1.30
C THR A 113 9.24 4.26 -1.32
N ILE A 114 8.19 3.92 -0.57
CA ILE A 114 7.57 2.59 -0.57
C ILE A 114 6.06 2.71 -0.73
N LEU A 115 5.44 1.79 -1.47
CA LEU A 115 3.98 1.67 -1.56
C LEU A 115 3.48 0.45 -0.80
N VAL A 116 2.48 0.64 0.07
CA VAL A 116 1.76 -0.41 0.79
C VAL A 116 0.34 -0.53 0.24
N GLY A 117 -0.09 -1.75 -0.10
CA GLY A 117 -1.45 -2.02 -0.59
C GLY A 117 -1.83 -3.49 -0.50
N ASP A 118 -3.10 -3.82 -0.76
CA ASP A 118 -3.65 -5.18 -0.64
C ASP A 118 -3.85 -5.89 -1.99
N GLN A 119 -3.59 -5.22 -3.12
CA GLN A 119 -3.82 -5.74 -4.46
C GLN A 119 -2.54 -5.77 -5.30
N ARG A 120 -2.22 -6.96 -5.81
CA ARG A 120 -1.12 -7.18 -6.76
C ARG A 120 -1.37 -6.50 -8.10
N MET A 121 -2.61 -6.54 -8.58
CA MET A 121 -2.95 -6.07 -9.93
C MET A 121 -3.01 -4.55 -10.05
N THR A 122 -3.16 -3.84 -8.93
CA THR A 122 -3.17 -2.37 -8.82
C THR A 122 -1.89 -1.87 -8.16
N ASP A 123 -1.67 -2.16 -6.89
CA ASP A 123 -0.66 -1.49 -6.06
C ASP A 123 0.73 -1.98 -6.40
N ILE A 124 0.97 -3.29 -6.30
CA ILE A 124 2.30 -3.85 -6.57
C ILE A 124 2.75 -3.53 -7.99
N ARG A 125 1.84 -3.66 -8.95
CA ARG A 125 2.12 -3.29 -10.35
C ARG A 125 2.38 -1.80 -10.54
N ALA A 126 1.71 -0.92 -9.79
CA ALA A 126 1.95 0.52 -9.85
C ALA A 126 3.31 0.88 -9.24
N ALA A 127 3.68 0.26 -8.11
CA ALA A 127 4.99 0.42 -7.48
C ALA A 127 6.13 0.00 -8.41
N HIS A 128 6.04 -1.19 -9.00
CA HIS A 128 7.00 -1.68 -10.00
C HIS A 128 7.17 -0.69 -11.17
N ARG A 129 6.07 -0.12 -11.68
CA ARG A 129 6.13 0.88 -12.75
C ARG A 129 6.67 2.23 -12.34
N ALA A 130 6.53 2.58 -11.07
CA ALA A 130 7.13 3.78 -10.50
C ALA A 130 8.60 3.56 -10.15
N GLY A 131 9.08 2.31 -10.11
CA GLY A 131 10.44 1.96 -9.69
C GLY A 131 10.66 2.07 -8.19
N ILE A 132 9.59 1.97 -7.38
CA ILE A 132 9.66 2.05 -5.91
C ILE A 132 9.44 0.67 -5.29
N ARG A 133 9.88 0.51 -4.04
CA ARG A 133 9.60 -0.69 -3.26
C ARG A 133 8.12 -0.82 -2.95
N SER A 134 7.71 -2.05 -2.65
CA SER A 134 6.31 -2.41 -2.45
C SER A 134 6.10 -3.41 -1.33
N VAL A 135 5.03 -3.21 -0.56
CA VAL A 135 4.55 -4.11 0.47
C VAL A 135 3.15 -4.56 0.09
N LEU A 136 2.93 -5.88 0.02
CA LEU A 136 1.59 -6.44 -0.08
C LEU A 136 1.09 -6.81 1.33
N VAL A 137 -0.06 -6.28 1.70
CA VAL A 137 -0.74 -6.62 2.96
C VAL A 137 -1.95 -7.52 2.75
N LYS A 138 -2.41 -8.20 3.82
CA LYS A 138 -3.71 -8.89 3.77
C LYS A 138 -4.82 -7.83 3.74
N PRO A 139 -5.91 -8.06 2.98
CA PRO A 139 -7.04 -7.15 2.97
C PRO A 139 -7.72 -7.11 4.35
N LEU A 140 -8.09 -5.92 4.83
CA LEU A 140 -8.75 -5.73 6.13
C LEU A 140 -10.14 -6.39 6.22
N ILE A 141 -10.88 -6.42 5.11
CA ILE A 141 -12.18 -7.09 4.99
C ILE A 141 -12.20 -7.80 3.64
N GLU A 142 -12.76 -9.01 3.60
CA GLU A 142 -13.19 -9.64 2.35
C GLU A 142 -14.46 -8.93 1.84
N SER A 143 -14.34 -7.71 1.32
CA SER A 143 -15.49 -6.97 0.75
C SER A 143 -15.45 -6.91 -0.78
N ASP A 144 -16.51 -7.43 -1.38
CA ASP A 144 -16.71 -7.61 -2.82
C ASP A 144 -17.49 -6.43 -3.42
N HIS A 145 -16.78 -5.49 -4.04
CA HIS A 145 -17.37 -4.68 -5.11
C HIS A 145 -17.21 -5.45 -6.44
N TRP A 146 -18.21 -5.46 -7.31
CA TRP A 146 -18.14 -6.25 -8.57
C TRP A 146 -16.91 -5.90 -9.45
N GLN A 147 -16.47 -4.63 -9.40
CA GLN A 147 -15.26 -4.14 -10.06
C GLN A 147 -13.98 -4.74 -9.47
N THR A 148 -13.94 -4.98 -8.14
CA THR A 148 -12.82 -5.68 -7.50
C THR A 148 -12.87 -7.18 -7.78
N GLN A 149 -14.04 -7.81 -7.95
CA GLN A 149 -14.15 -9.25 -8.21
C GLN A 149 -13.42 -9.72 -9.47
N PHE A 150 -13.52 -9.02 -10.60
CA PHE A 150 -12.78 -9.41 -11.83
C PHE A 150 -11.26 -9.30 -11.62
N ASN A 151 -10.81 -8.24 -10.95
CA ASN A 151 -9.39 -8.08 -10.61
C ASN A 151 -8.93 -9.16 -9.64
N ARG A 152 -9.73 -9.49 -8.61
CA ARG A 152 -9.46 -10.57 -7.64
C ARG A 152 -9.38 -11.93 -8.30
N TRP A 153 -10.24 -12.24 -9.27
CA TRP A 153 -10.15 -13.48 -10.02
C TRP A 153 -8.85 -13.55 -10.86
N ARG A 154 -8.47 -12.45 -11.51
CA ARG A 154 -7.18 -12.38 -12.23
C ARG A 154 -5.99 -12.49 -11.28
N GLU A 155 -6.08 -11.89 -10.08
CA GLU A 155 -5.10 -12.02 -9.01
C GLU A 155 -4.96 -13.48 -8.58
N ARG A 156 -6.04 -14.18 -8.25
CA ARG A 156 -5.99 -15.59 -7.85
C ARG A 156 -5.28 -16.45 -8.90
N ARG A 157 -5.52 -16.21 -10.19
CA ARG A 157 -4.81 -16.89 -11.28
C ARG A 157 -3.32 -16.55 -11.34
N ARG A 158 -2.95 -15.29 -11.12
CA ARG A 158 -1.56 -14.83 -11.05
C ARG A 158 -0.85 -15.42 -9.84
N THR A 159 -1.46 -15.34 -8.66
CA THR A 159 -0.94 -15.87 -7.40
C THR A 159 -0.63 -17.35 -7.51
N LYS A 160 -1.55 -18.17 -8.04
CA LYS A 160 -1.28 -19.59 -8.29
C LYS A 160 -0.06 -19.85 -9.17
N ARG A 161 0.16 -19.01 -10.18
CA ARG A 161 1.34 -19.12 -11.05
C ARG A 161 2.63 -18.65 -10.36
N ILE A 162 2.55 -17.63 -9.50
CA ILE A 162 3.67 -17.18 -8.66
C ILE A 162 4.05 -18.30 -7.71
N GLU A 163 3.07 -18.86 -7.00
CA GLU A 163 3.29 -19.90 -6.00
C GLU A 163 3.83 -21.19 -6.61
N ALA A 164 3.34 -21.57 -7.79
CA ALA A 164 3.88 -22.71 -8.53
C ALA A 164 5.35 -22.54 -8.94
N LYS A 165 5.83 -21.29 -9.13
CA LYS A 165 7.20 -21.00 -9.59
C LYS A 165 8.16 -20.64 -8.44
N TYR A 166 7.66 -19.95 -7.41
CA TYR A 166 8.47 -19.33 -6.35
C TYR A 166 8.14 -19.84 -4.94
N GLY A 167 7.15 -20.72 -4.79
CA GLY A 167 6.68 -21.20 -3.48
C GLY A 167 5.58 -20.34 -2.87
N GLU A 168 5.01 -20.82 -1.77
CA GLU A 168 3.88 -20.17 -1.10
C GLU A 168 4.20 -18.77 -0.59
N THR A 169 3.20 -17.90 -0.60
CA THR A 169 3.32 -16.54 -0.06
C THR A 169 3.30 -16.57 1.47
N LEU A 170 4.41 -16.19 2.11
CA LEU A 170 4.51 -16.11 3.56
C LEU A 170 4.40 -14.66 4.03
N TYR A 171 3.23 -14.30 4.57
CA TYR A 171 3.03 -13.02 5.24
C TYR A 171 3.73 -13.02 6.60
N LYS A 172 4.43 -11.94 6.91
CA LYS A 172 5.16 -11.77 8.17
C LYS A 172 4.49 -10.70 9.03
N THR A 173 4.72 -10.76 10.32
CA THR A 173 4.34 -9.69 11.27
C THR A 173 5.42 -8.62 11.40
N LYS A 174 6.57 -8.80 10.73
CA LYS A 174 7.68 -7.86 10.68
C LYS A 174 8.58 -8.12 9.47
N ILE A 175 9.21 -7.07 8.96
CA ILE A 175 10.24 -7.20 7.94
C ILE A 175 11.56 -7.50 8.66
N ASN A 176 12.09 -8.71 8.46
CA ASN A 176 13.41 -9.08 8.96
C ASN A 176 14.44 -8.79 7.86
N ASN A 177 15.47 -8.00 8.20
CA ASN A 177 16.70 -7.91 7.40
C ASN A 177 17.58 -9.13 7.67
#